data_AF-A0A5J4Q652-F1
#
_entry.id   AF-A0A5J4Q652-F1
#
_cell.length_a   1.000
_cell.length_b   1.000
_cell.length_c   1.000
_cell.angle_alpha   90.00
_cell.angle_beta   90.00
_cell.angle_gamma   90.00
#
_symmetry.space_group_name_H-M   'P 1'
#
loop_
_entity.id
_entity.type
_entity.pdbx_description
1 polymer ?
#
loop_
_entity_poly.entity_id
_entity_poly.type
_entity_poly.pdbx_seq_one_letter_code
_entity_poly.pdbx_strand_id
1 'polypeptide(L)'
;MMQYNTQQKKMPLPEYGRSIQNMVDYALTIEDRSKRLLCAKTIINVMGNMYPHFRDVPEFVHKLWDHLAIMSDFRLDVDYPCEIIRKDNLIIKPDRVPYPKKSMRHRHYGYILEMLI
;
A
#
# COMPACT_ATOMS: atom_id res chain seq x y z
N MET A 1 -15.39 -25.46 12.27
CA MET A 1 -13.93 -25.65 12.18
C MET A 1 -13.28 -24.28 12.34
N MET A 2 -12.34 -24.10 13.28
CA MET A 2 -11.68 -22.80 13.49
C MET A 2 -10.74 -22.49 12.31
N GLN A 3 -11.00 -21.37 11.64
CA GLN A 3 -10.18 -20.87 10.53
C GLN A 3 -9.00 -20.09 11.12
N TYR A 4 -7.78 -20.63 11.02
CA TYR A 4 -6.57 -19.95 11.50
C TYR A 4 -6.04 -18.98 10.43
N ASN A 5 -5.60 -17.80 10.86
CA ASN A 5 -5.07 -16.75 9.97
C ASN A 5 -3.86 -17.19 9.13
N THR A 6 -3.08 -18.16 9.62
CA THR A 6 -1.90 -18.73 8.92
C THR A 6 -2.26 -19.55 7.69
N GLN A 7 -3.52 -20.00 7.58
CA GLN A 7 -4.01 -20.78 6.43
C GLN A 7 -4.71 -19.91 5.37
N GLN A 8 -4.92 -18.62 5.64
CA GLN A 8 -5.66 -17.72 4.76
C GLN A 8 -4.75 -17.00 3.76
N LYS A 9 -5.34 -16.44 2.69
CA LYS A 9 -4.62 -15.63 1.68
C LYS A 9 -3.83 -14.53 2.38
N LYS A 10 -2.54 -14.40 2.02
CA LYS A 10 -1.66 -13.32 2.50
C LYS A 10 -2.28 -11.98 2.15
N MET A 11 -2.46 -11.12 3.16
CA MET A 11 -3.01 -9.78 2.99
C MET A 11 -1.89 -8.83 2.55
N PRO A 12 -2.11 -7.99 1.53
CA PRO A 12 -1.11 -7.02 1.10
C PRO A 12 -0.94 -5.90 2.14
N LEU A 13 -2.02 -5.53 2.83
CA LEU A 13 -2.06 -4.46 3.83
C LEU A 13 -2.71 -4.99 5.12
N PRO A 14 -1.93 -5.61 6.04
CA PRO A 14 -2.46 -6.14 7.29
C PRO A 14 -2.99 -5.07 8.26
N GLU A 15 -2.67 -3.79 8.03
CA GLU A 15 -3.02 -2.64 8.87
C GLU A 15 -4.54 -2.46 9.02
N TYR A 16 -5.30 -2.79 7.97
CA TYR A 16 -6.76 -2.69 7.93
C TYR A 16 -7.48 -3.93 8.48
N GLY A 17 -6.74 -5.02 8.72
CA GLY A 17 -7.27 -6.29 9.21
C GLY A 17 -8.11 -7.08 8.18
N ARG A 18 -8.55 -8.27 8.60
CA ARG A 18 -9.23 -9.24 7.72
C ARG A 18 -10.65 -8.85 7.32
N SER A 19 -11.34 -8.08 8.18
CA SER A 19 -12.72 -7.64 7.92
C SER A 19 -12.82 -6.85 6.61
N ILE A 20 -11.90 -5.90 6.41
CA ILE A 20 -11.83 -5.11 5.18
C ILE A 20 -11.49 -5.98 3.97
N GLN A 21 -10.53 -6.89 4.09
CA GLN A 21 -10.20 -7.80 2.99
C GLN A 21 -11.43 -8.61 2.54
N ASN A 22 -12.22 -9.12 3.49
CA ASN A 22 -13.44 -9.86 3.17
C ASN A 22 -14.50 -8.97 2.49
N MET A 23 -14.62 -7.69 2.86
CA MET A 23 -15.51 -6.74 2.18
C MET A 23 -15.05 -6.46 0.75
N VAL A 24 -13.74 -6.37 0.52
CA VAL A 24 -13.17 -6.20 -0.84
C VAL A 24 -13.40 -7.45 -1.68
N ASP A 25 -13.18 -8.65 -1.11
CA ASP A 25 -13.44 -9.91 -1.78
C ASP A 25 -14.93 -10.03 -2.17
N TYR A 26 -15.84 -9.59 -1.30
CA TYR A 26 -17.27 -9.52 -1.61
C TYR A 26 -17.56 -8.51 -2.74
N ALA A 27 -16.95 -7.33 -2.73
CA ALA A 27 -17.13 -6.33 -3.78
C ALA A 27 -16.74 -6.85 -5.18
N LEU A 28 -15.77 -7.77 -5.26
CA LEU A 28 -15.37 -8.43 -6.51
C LEU A 28 -16.42 -9.42 -7.05
N THR A 29 -17.30 -9.95 -6.20
CA THR A 29 -18.37 -10.87 -6.62
C THR A 29 -19.62 -10.17 -7.17
N ILE A 30 -19.71 -8.85 -7.04
CA ILE A 30 -20.87 -8.08 -7.49
C ILE A 30 -20.76 -7.78 -8.98
N GLU A 31 -21.73 -8.25 -9.76
CA GLU A 31 -21.81 -8.02 -11.21
C GLU A 31 -22.29 -6.62 -11.56
N ASP A 32 -23.23 -6.07 -10.78
CA ASP A 32 -23.84 -4.76 -11.02
C ASP A 32 -22.86 -3.61 -10.69
N ARG A 33 -22.60 -2.75 -11.69
CA ARG A 33 -21.65 -1.63 -11.58
C ARG A 33 -22.06 -0.61 -10.52
N SER A 34 -23.34 -0.30 -10.39
CA SER A 34 -23.85 0.68 -9.42
C SER A 34 -23.72 0.17 -8.00
N LYS A 35 -24.06 -1.11 -7.77
CA LYS A 35 -23.89 -1.76 -6.47
C LYS A 35 -22.42 -1.90 -6.10
N ARG A 36 -21.55 -2.23 -7.07
CA ARG A 36 -20.10 -2.30 -6.86
C ARG A 36 -19.52 -0.95 -6.44
N LEU A 37 -19.92 0.14 -7.11
CA LEU A 37 -19.52 1.50 -6.76
C LEU A 37 -19.97 1.87 -5.34
N LEU A 38 -21.21 1.54 -4.97
CA LEU A 38 -21.73 1.79 -3.64
C LEU A 38 -20.95 1.01 -2.58
N CYS A 39 -20.68 -0.28 -2.81
CA CYS A 39 -19.85 -1.09 -1.92
C CYS A 39 -18.45 -0.52 -1.76
N ALA A 40 -17.79 -0.10 -2.85
CA ALA A 40 -16.48 0.53 -2.80
C ALA A 40 -16.49 1.80 -1.94
N LYS A 41 -17.47 2.69 -2.12
CA LYS A 41 -17.63 3.90 -1.29
C LYS A 41 -17.84 3.57 0.18
N THR A 42 -18.64 2.56 0.48
CA THR A 42 -18.86 2.10 1.86
C THR A 42 -17.56 1.59 2.48
N ILE A 43 -16.77 0.80 1.75
CA ILE A 43 -15.47 0.29 2.23
C ILE A 43 -14.52 1.45 2.54
N ILE A 44 -14.42 2.44 1.65
CA ILE A 44 -13.61 3.65 1.86
C ILE A 44 -14.05 4.41 3.13
N ASN A 45 -15.36 4.53 3.36
CA ASN A 45 -15.89 5.17 4.57
C ASN A 45 -15.52 4.37 5.84
N VAL A 46 -15.58 3.04 5.81
CA VAL A 46 -15.14 2.20 6.94
C VAL A 46 -13.64 2.35 7.17
N MET A 47 -12.82 2.34 6.10
CA MET A 47 -11.38 2.58 6.20
C MET A 47 -11.06 3.95 6.83
N GLY A 48 -11.77 5.00 6.43
CA GLY A 48 -11.60 6.35 6.98
C GLY A 48 -12.05 6.49 8.45
N ASN A 49 -13.02 5.67 8.90
CA ASN A 49 -13.42 5.61 10.30
C ASN A 49 -12.37 4.94 11.20
N MET A 50 -11.58 4.01 10.67
CA MET A 50 -10.50 3.38 11.45
C MET A 50 -9.32 4.33 11.68
N TYR A 51 -9.15 5.33 10.82
CA TYR A 51 -8.05 6.29 10.88
C TYR A 51 -8.56 7.73 10.90
N PRO A 52 -9.24 8.17 11.98
CA PRO A 52 -9.84 9.51 12.05
C PRO A 52 -8.81 10.64 12.02
N HIS A 53 -7.57 10.37 12.43
CA HIS A 53 -6.48 11.35 12.49
C HIS A 53 -6.02 11.89 11.14
N PHE A 54 -6.34 11.22 10.03
CA PHE A 54 -5.92 11.64 8.70
C PHE A 54 -7.04 12.30 7.89
N ARG A 55 -8.21 12.56 8.49
CA ARG A 55 -9.37 13.12 7.78
C ARG A 55 -9.15 14.52 7.19
N ASP A 56 -8.27 15.31 7.79
CA ASP A 56 -8.02 16.69 7.36
C ASP A 56 -7.01 16.78 6.20
N VAL A 57 -6.40 15.66 5.80
CA VAL A 57 -5.44 15.62 4.70
C VAL A 57 -6.18 15.29 3.41
N PRO A 58 -6.25 16.20 2.42
CA PRO A 58 -6.94 15.92 1.16
C PRO A 58 -6.34 14.71 0.41
N GLU A 59 -5.02 14.48 0.50
CA GLU A 59 -4.39 13.27 -0.03
C GLU A 59 -4.77 11.97 0.69
N PHE A 60 -5.42 12.02 1.86
CA PHE A 60 -5.80 10.80 2.58
C PHE A 60 -6.87 10.01 1.85
N VAL A 61 -7.87 10.69 1.27
CA VAL A 61 -8.92 10.04 0.49
C VAL A 61 -8.32 9.32 -0.72
N HIS A 62 -7.34 9.94 -1.37
CA HIS A 62 -6.61 9.32 -2.49
C HIS A 62 -5.88 8.04 -2.06
N LYS A 63 -5.14 8.09 -0.94
CA LYS A 63 -4.46 6.91 -0.37
C LYS A 63 -5.41 5.76 -0.04
N LEU A 64 -6.63 6.05 0.43
CA LEU A 64 -7.63 5.01 0.68
C LEU A 64 -8.06 4.31 -0.62
N TRP A 65 -8.27 5.07 -1.69
CA TRP A 65 -8.57 4.52 -3.01
C TRP A 65 -7.41 3.68 -3.56
N ASP A 66 -6.17 4.10 -3.34
CA ASP A 66 -4.98 3.31 -3.69
C ASP A 66 -4.92 2.00 -2.91
N HIS A 67 -5.15 2.05 -1.59
CA HIS A 67 -5.18 0.85 -0.75
C HIS A 67 -6.29 -0.13 -1.18
N LEU A 68 -7.47 0.38 -1.55
CA LEU A 68 -8.56 -0.42 -2.10
C LEU A 68 -8.15 -1.10 -3.43
N ALA A 69 -7.46 -0.38 -4.31
CA ALA A 69 -6.97 -0.91 -5.58
C ALA A 69 -5.92 -2.01 -5.37
N ILE A 70 -4.99 -1.81 -4.43
CA ILE A 70 -3.96 -2.79 -4.04
C ILE A 70 -4.62 -4.06 -3.46
N MET A 71 -5.58 -3.91 -2.54
CA MET A 71 -6.28 -5.05 -1.91
C MET A 71 -7.12 -5.86 -2.89
N SER A 72 -7.63 -5.23 -3.95
CA SER A 72 -8.42 -5.87 -5.00
C SER A 72 -7.59 -6.42 -6.15
N ASP A 73 -6.25 -6.40 -6.04
CA ASP A 73 -5.32 -6.82 -7.11
C ASP A 73 -5.57 -6.06 -8.44
N PHE A 74 -6.09 -4.82 -8.38
CA PHE A 74 -6.51 -3.99 -9.52
C PHE A 74 -7.63 -4.60 -10.39
N ARG A 75 -8.41 -5.53 -9.84
CA ARG A 75 -9.50 -6.22 -10.58
C ARG A 75 -10.84 -5.50 -10.48
N LEU A 76 -10.93 -4.46 -9.66
CA LEU A 76 -12.18 -3.75 -9.40
C LEU A 76 -12.42 -2.72 -10.53
N ASP A 77 -13.41 -2.98 -11.37
CA ASP A 77 -13.86 -2.02 -12.40
C ASP A 77 -14.82 -1.00 -11.76
N VAL A 78 -14.25 0.10 -11.28
CA VAL A 78 -14.94 1.24 -10.65
C VAL A 78 -14.44 2.53 -11.31
N ASP A 79 -15.31 3.54 -11.39
CA ASP A 79 -14.92 4.87 -11.84
C ASP A 79 -14.09 5.53 -10.72
N TYR A 80 -12.77 5.50 -10.88
CA TYR A 80 -11.86 6.14 -9.93
C TYR A 80 -11.78 7.63 -10.28
N PRO A 81 -12.10 8.54 -9.34
CA PRO A 81 -12.01 9.98 -9.58
C PRO A 81 -10.56 10.50 -9.71
N CYS A 82 -9.55 9.65 -9.49
CA CYS A 82 -8.13 9.98 -9.58
C CYS A 82 -7.35 8.85 -10.28
N GLU A 83 -6.19 9.21 -10.87
CA GLU A 83 -5.24 8.24 -11.44
C GLU A 83 -4.72 7.30 -10.33
N ILE A 84 -5.12 6.02 -10.39
CA ILE A 84 -4.69 5.00 -9.44
C ILE A 84 -3.20 4.71 -9.63
N ILE A 85 -2.48 4.43 -8.55
CA ILE A 85 -1.11 3.91 -8.62
C ILE A 85 -1.08 2.68 -9.54
N ARG A 86 -0.36 2.78 -10.66
CA ARG A 86 -0.16 1.64 -11.58
C ARG A 86 0.58 0.52 -10.86
N LYS A 87 0.17 -0.74 -11.07
CA LYS A 87 0.78 -1.95 -10.50
C LYS A 87 2.31 -1.99 -10.65
N ASP A 88 2.82 -1.43 -11.75
CA ASP A 88 4.25 -1.27 -12.04
C ASP A 88 5.02 -0.44 -11.00
N ASN A 89 4.41 0.59 -10.40
CA ASN A 89 5.11 1.49 -9.48
C ASN A 89 5.35 0.87 -8.08
N LEU A 90 4.61 -0.18 -7.70
CA LEU A 90 4.79 -0.84 -6.40
C LEU A 90 6.02 -1.74 -6.33
N ILE A 91 6.53 -2.22 -7.47
CA ILE A 91 7.60 -3.24 -7.54
C ILE A 91 8.92 -2.61 -8.01
N ILE A 92 9.01 -1.28 -8.06
CA ILE A 92 10.29 -0.62 -8.37
C ILE A 92 11.19 -0.86 -7.17
N LYS A 93 12.14 -1.80 -7.32
CA LYS A 93 13.21 -1.99 -6.33
C LYS A 93 13.92 -0.64 -6.18
N PRO A 94 14.17 -0.19 -4.93
CA PRO A 94 14.93 1.04 -4.73
C PRO A 94 16.26 0.93 -5.46
N ASP A 95 16.72 2.05 -6.02
CA ASP A 95 18.00 2.07 -6.71
C ASP A 95 19.12 1.62 -5.76
N ARG A 96 20.07 0.84 -6.28
CA ARG A 96 21.15 0.31 -5.45
C ARG A 96 22.11 1.44 -5.17
N VAL A 97 22.09 1.95 -3.94
CA VAL A 97 23.09 2.92 -3.48
C VAL A 97 24.48 2.28 -3.67
N PRO A 98 25.37 2.87 -4.48
CA PRO A 98 26.69 2.31 -4.70
C PRO A 98 27.47 2.33 -3.38
N TYR A 99 28.06 1.20 -3.01
CA TYR A 99 28.96 1.17 -1.87
C TYR A 99 30.14 2.12 -2.14
N PRO A 100 30.51 3.00 -1.19
CA PRO A 100 31.61 3.94 -1.40
C PRO A 100 32.93 3.17 -1.60
N LYS A 101 33.40 3.09 -2.85
CA LYS A 101 34.68 2.46 -3.22
C LYS A 101 35.86 3.40 -2.97
N LYS A 102 35.97 4.00 -1.78
CA LYS A 102 37.15 4.83 -1.47
C LYS A 102 38.28 3.96 -0.96
N SER A 103 39.38 3.90 -1.71
CA SER A 103 40.63 3.30 -1.26
C SER A 103 41.25 4.21 -0.20
N MET A 104 41.02 3.91 1.08
CA MET A 104 41.67 4.61 2.18
C MET A 104 43.13 4.14 2.29
N ARG A 105 44.09 5.08 2.25
CA ARG A 105 45.51 4.75 2.47
C ARG A 105 45.75 4.29 3.91
N HIS A 106 45.01 4.89 4.85
CA HIS A 106 45.06 4.54 6.27
C HIS A 106 43.71 4.01 6.76
N ARG A 107 43.50 2.69 6.62
CA ARG A 107 42.21 2.04 6.96
C ARG A 107 41.81 2.20 8.43
N HIS A 108 42.78 2.28 9.33
CA HIS A 108 42.53 2.35 10.78
C HIS A 108 42.11 3.72 11.29
N TYR A 109 42.54 4.80 10.62
CA TYR A 109 42.23 6.17 11.00
C TYR A 109 40.94 6.69 10.36
N GLY A 110 40.44 5.98 9.33
CA GLY A 110 39.18 6.30 8.68
C GLY A 110 39.28 7.48 7.73
N TYR A 111 38.29 7.58 6.85
CA TYR A 111 38.28 8.51 5.73
C TYR A 111 38.24 10.00 6.14
N ILE A 112 37.61 10.31 7.28
CA ILE A 112 37.44 11.70 7.75
C ILE A 112 38.80 12.34 8.08
N LEU A 113 39.73 11.58 8.70
CA LEU A 113 41.08 12.08 8.99
C LEU A 113 41.91 12.33 7.73
N GLU A 114 41.70 11.56 6.67
CA GLU A 114 42.38 11.77 5.38
C GLU A 114 41.87 13.00 4.63
N MET A 115 40.64 13.48 4.92
CA MET A 115 40.11 14.73 4.35
C MET A 115 40.51 16.00 5.11
N LEU A 116 41.00 15.85 6.35
CA LEU A 116 41.37 16.97 7.22
C LEU A 116 42.82 17.44 7.01
N ILE A 117 43.60 16.72 6.19
CA ILE A 117 44.99 17.02 5.83
C ILE A 117 45.01 17.61 4.43
#